data_AF-A0A520UI65-F1
#
_entry.id   AF-A0A520UI65-F1
#
_cell.length_a   1.000
_cell.length_b   1.000
_cell.length_c   1.000
_cell.angle_alpha   90.00
_cell.angle_beta   90.00
_cell.angle_gamma   90.00
#
_symmetry.space_group_name_H-M   'P 1'
#
loop_
_entity.id
_entity.type
_entity.pdbx_description
1 polymer ?
#
loop_
_entity_poly.entity_id
_entity_poly.type
_entity_poly.pdbx_seq_one_letter_code
_entity_poly.pdbx_strand_id
1 'polypeptide(L)' 'MKKNLIKIIRLGLRIHSIFHFVEFISAIYETAYITASIAFIAMVIELSASFLIPKEHIHIKPFISDVHEDCKK' A
#
# COMPACT_ATOMS: atom_id res chain seq x y z
N MET A 1 -16.78 6.37 7.24
CA MET A 1 -15.58 6.12 8.08
C MET A 1 -14.95 7.48 8.40
N LYS A 2 -14.53 7.78 9.64
CA LYS A 2 -13.94 9.11 9.96
C LYS A 2 -12.72 9.35 9.03
N LYS A 3 -12.61 10.51 8.37
CA LYS A 3 -11.51 10.83 7.42
C LYS A 3 -10.11 10.53 7.98
N ASN A 4 -9.91 10.75 9.29
CA ASN A 4 -8.65 10.43 9.97
C ASN A 4 -8.36 8.92 10.02
N LEU A 5 -9.38 8.08 10.19
CA LEU A 5 -9.22 6.63 10.18
C LEU A 5 -8.79 6.13 8.80
N ILE A 6 -9.37 6.67 7.72
CA ILE A 6 -8.95 6.33 6.34
C ILE A 6 -7.48 6.69 6.13
N LYS A 7 -7.06 7.88 6.55
CA LYS A 7 -5.65 8.29 6.45
C LYS A 7 -4.70 7.35 7.21
N ILE A 8 -5.07 6.96 8.43
CA ILE A 8 -4.29 6.00 9.23
C ILE A 8 -4.23 4.64 8.54
N ILE A 9 -5.35 4.13 8.01
CA ILE A 9 -5.38 2.85 7.29
C ILE A 9 -4.50 2.94 6.03
N ARG A 10 -4.58 4.03 5.26
CA ARG A 10 -3.79 4.23 4.05
C ARG A 10 -2.29 4.25 4.35
N LEU A 11 -1.88 4.94 5.41
CA LEU A 11 -0.49 4.96 5.88
C LEU A 11 -0.07 3.59 6.42
N GLY A 12 -0.92 2.92 7.20
CA GLY A 12 -0.70 1.59 7.73
C GLY A 12 -0.42 0.57 6.62
N LEU A 13 -1.23 0.56 5.56
CA LEU A 13 -1.02 -0.30 4.39
C LEU A 13 0.31 -0.03 3.68
N ARG A 14 0.74 1.23 3.59
CA ARG A 14 2.05 1.59 3.00
C ARG A 14 3.23 1.18 3.87
N ILE A 15 3.09 1.27 5.19
CA ILE A 15 4.14 0.83 6.12
C ILE A 15 4.19 -0.70 6.16
N HIS A 16 3.03 -1.36 6.14
CA HIS A 16 2.96 -2.82 6.14
C HIS A 16 3.57 -3.42 4.87
N SER A 17 3.33 -2.80 3.71
CA SER A 17 3.92 -3.26 2.46
C SER A 17 5.45 -3.16 2.45
N ILE A 18 6.04 -2.23 3.22
CA ILE A 18 7.51 -2.18 3.43
C ILE A 18 7.98 -3.40 4.23
N PHE A 19 7.23 -3.87 5.23
CA PHE A 19 7.59 -5.09 5.95
C PHE A 19 7.53 -6.32 5.04
N HIS A 20 6.52 -6.44 4.18
CA HIS A 20 6.48 -7.49 3.17
C HIS A 20 7.60 -7.38 2.14
N PHE A 21 8.06 -6.19 1.81
CA PHE A 21 9.24 -6.02 0.95
C PHE A 21 10.51 -6.55 1.62
N VAL A 22 10.73 -6.24 2.90
CA VAL A 22 11.85 -6.80 3.67
C VAL A 22 11.75 -8.33 3.73
N GLU A 23 10.58 -8.85 4.05
CA GLU A 23 10.29 -10.30 4.08
C GLU A 23 10.57 -10.96 2.72
N PHE A 24 10.15 -10.34 1.61
CA PHE A 24 10.42 -10.83 0.26
C PHE A 24 11.91 -10.97 -0.03
N ILE A 25 12.70 -9.94 0.29
CA ILE A 25 14.16 -9.95 0.08
C ILE A 25 14.82 -11.01 0.98
N SER A 26 14.43 -11.08 2.25
CA SER A 26 14.92 -12.12 3.18
C SER A 26 14.57 -13.53 2.69
N ALA A 27 13.36 -13.74 2.18
CA ALA A 27 12.93 -15.04 1.67
C ALA A 27 13.66 -15.44 0.38
N ILE A 28 13.98 -14.49 -0.50
CA ILE A 28 14.86 -14.75 -1.66
C ILE A 28 16.24 -15.17 -1.18
N TYR A 29 16.82 -14.45 -0.22
CA TYR A 29 18.15 -14.76 0.32
C TYR A 29 18.22 -16.16 0.94
N GLU A 30 17.17 -16.56 1.66
CA GLU A 30 17.04 -17.90 2.27
C GLU A 30 16.53 -18.97 1.27
N THR A 31 16.39 -18.66 -0.03
CA THR A 31 15.85 -19.55 -1.07
C THR A 31 14.42 -20.08 -0.80
N ALA A 32 13.67 -19.42 0.07
CA ALA A 32 12.30 -19.75 0.46
C ALA A 32 11.28 -19.17 -0.54
N TYR A 33 11.27 -19.67 -1.78
CA TYR A 33 10.51 -19.05 -2.89
C TYR A 33 8.99 -19.03 -2.71
N ILE A 34 8.41 -20.00 -1.99
CA ILE A 34 6.97 -19.98 -1.68
C ILE A 34 6.65 -18.78 -0.77
N THR A 35 7.45 -18.59 0.28
CA THR A 35 7.32 -17.43 1.19
C THR A 35 7.55 -16.12 0.43
N ALA A 36 8.59 -16.06 -0.42
CA ALA A 36 8.85 -14.89 -1.25
C ALA A 36 7.65 -14.54 -2.15
N SER A 37 7.04 -15.55 -2.78
CA SER A 37 5.87 -15.33 -3.65
C SER A 37 4.67 -14.79 -2.87
N ILE A 38 4.40 -15.34 -1.67
CA ILE A 38 3.31 -14.88 -0.81
C ILE A 38 3.56 -13.44 -0.36
N ALA A 39 4.77 -13.13 0.13
CA ALA A 39 5.14 -11.78 0.57
C ALA A 39 5.03 -10.77 -0.57
N PHE A 40 5.47 -11.12 -1.78
CA PHE A 40 5.36 -10.27 -2.96
C PHE A 40 3.89 -9.98 -3.32
N ILE A 41 3.04 -11.01 -3.36
CA ILE A 41 1.61 -10.85 -3.66
C ILE A 41 0.94 -9.98 -2.60
N ALA A 42 1.22 -10.22 -1.31
CA ALA A 42 0.68 -9.43 -0.20
C ALA A 42 1.09 -7.95 -0.33
N MET A 43 2.38 -7.68 -0.58
CA MET A 43 2.90 -6.34 -0.81
C MET A 43 2.15 -5.61 -1.96
N VAL A 44 1.93 -6.29 -3.09
CA VAL A 44 1.20 -5.72 -4.24
C VAL A 44 -0.24 -5.40 -3.84
N ILE A 45 -0.95 -6.32 -3.18
CA ILE A 45 -2.32 -6.13 -2.72
C ILE A 45 -2.41 -4.92 -1.79
N GLU A 46 -1.52 -4.81 -0.81
CA GLU A 46 -1.53 -3.72 0.17
C GLU A 46 -1.20 -2.36 -0.45
N LEU A 47 -0.22 -2.30 -1.34
CA LEU A 47 0.10 -1.08 -2.09
C LEU A 47 -1.11 -0.66 -2.93
N SER A 48 -1.70 -1.57 -3.70
CA SER A 48 -2.90 -1.30 -4.49
C SER A 48 -4.06 -0.84 -3.61
N ALA A 49 -4.32 -1.52 -2.49
CA ALA A 49 -5.36 -1.12 -1.54
C ALA A 49 -5.10 0.27 -0.95
N SER A 50 -3.83 0.63 -0.69
CA SER A 50 -3.46 1.95 -0.20
C SER A 50 -3.81 3.07 -1.18
N PHE A 51 -3.95 2.79 -2.47
CA PHE A 51 -4.46 3.75 -3.44
C PHE A 51 -5.98 3.61 -3.60
N LEU A 52 -6.47 2.38 -3.78
CA LEU A 52 -7.83 2.08 -4.23
C LEU A 52 -8.93 2.11 -3.15
N ILE A 53 -8.61 2.37 -1.87
CA ILE A 53 -9.64 2.58 -0.84
C ILE A 53 -10.61 3.69 -1.31
N PRO A 54 -11.93 3.39 -1.40
CA PRO A 54 -12.87 4.07 -2.27
C PRO A 54 -13.29 5.47 -1.80
N LYS A 55 -14.00 6.16 -2.71
CA LYS A 55 -14.60 7.49 -2.60
C LYS A 55 -13.64 8.67 -2.69
N GLU A 56 -12.42 8.48 -3.12
CA GLU A 56 -11.52 9.61 -3.35
C GLU A 56 -10.82 9.52 -4.71
N HIS A 57 -10.84 10.61 -5.47
CA HIS A 57 -10.00 10.85 -6.63
C HIS A 57 -8.54 10.99 -6.18
N ILE A 58 -7.63 10.32 -6.88
CA ILE A 58 -6.20 10.28 -6.54
C ILE A 58 -5.43 11.03 -7.61
N HIS A 59 -4.87 12.18 -7.26
CA HIS A 59 -3.85 12.85 -8.08
C HIS A 59 -2.48 12.34 -7.66
N ILE A 60 -1.86 11.56 -8.55
CA ILE A 60 -0.54 11.00 -8.33
C ILE A 60 0.49 12.14 -8.38
N LYS A 61 1.17 12.37 -7.26
CA LYS A 61 2.30 13.31 -7.13
C LYS A 61 3.54 12.53 -6.65
N PRO A 62 4.78 13.02 -6.90
CA PRO A 62 6.00 12.24 -6.66
C PRO A 62 6.21 11.78 -5.21
N PHE A 63 5.79 12.58 -4.23
CA PHE A 63 6.05 12.32 -2.81
C PHE A 63 4.79 11.93 -2.03
N ILE A 64 3.71 12.69 -2.18
CA ILE A 64 2.44 12.46 -1.49
C ILE A 64 1.31 12.64 -2.49
N SER A 65 0.65 11.54 -2.83
CA SER A 65 -0.59 11.54 -3.62
C SER A 65 -1.65 12.39 -2.93
N ASP A 66 -2.30 13.27 -3.70
CA ASP A 66 -3.40 14.10 -3.22
C ASP A 66 -4.72 13.35 -3.45
N VAL A 67 -5.52 13.20 -2.40
CA VAL A 67 -6.65 12.27 -2.37
C VAL A 67 -7.87 12.96 -1.76
N HIS A 68 -8.96 13.07 -2.52
CA HIS A 68 -10.12 13.88 -2.16
C HIS A 68 -11.41 13.36 -2.82
N GLU A 69 -12.56 13.57 -2.17
CA GLU A 69 -13.84 13.01 -2.66
C GLU A 69 -14.36 13.70 -3.93
N ASP A 70 -14.14 15.01 -4.09
CA ASP A 70 -14.61 15.79 -5.25
C ASP A 70 -13.48 16.67 -5.82
N CYS A 71 -13.17 16.52 -7.11
CA CYS A 71 -12.26 17.45 -7.81
C CYS A 71 -12.90 18.85 -7.82
N LYS A 72 -12.25 19.84 -7.20
CA LYS A 72 -12.58 21.24 -7.52
C LYS A 72 -12.19 21.47 -8.99
N LYS A 73 -13.16 21.86 -9.81
CA LYS A 73 -12.93 22.30 -11.20
C LYS A 73 -11.96 23.47 -11.24
#